data_AF-A0A354BB85-F1
#
_entry.id   AF-A0A354BB85-F1
#
_cell.length_a   1.000
_cell.length_b   1.000
_cell.length_c   1.000
_cell.angle_alpha   90.00
_cell.angle_beta   90.00
_cell.angle_gamma   90.00
#
_symmetry.space_group_name_H-M   'P 1'
#
loop_
_entity.id
_entity.type
_entity.pdbx_description
1 polymer ?
#
loop_
_entity_poly.entity_id
_entity_poly.type
_entity_poly.pdbx_seq_one_letter_code
_entity_poly.pdbx_strand_id
1 'polypeptide(L)'
;MNRITRLLVLITALAVLASACGGADDEAAEAPSTTEAPVASDADGDGESAETGDAPTTSAAPTTTEAPATTTTEPPPPANGVLVASEGVLGWVVDGVLFANDNGVAPAAAGDEYRLLRPEGVTGTAVGPAPELGCLGTTPFIDLGVTADSWPYDFPIGVSGTWDLFPQAVEVMATENQTYKDITRDLIAEFGIDDPDPQLLQVLRVDLEGDGVDEVLVVAERLQAGGLAGAQAGDYSIVYLRKVIGNEVQQLVLHHSTL
;
A
#
# COMPACT_ATOMS: atom_id res chain seq x y z
N MET A 1 17.19 -46.72 -51.23
CA MET A 1 16.07 -45.78 -51.44
C MET A 1 15.40 -45.60 -50.08
N ASN A 2 15.38 -44.48 -49.35
CA ASN A 2 15.76 -43.06 -49.46
C ASN A 2 16.14 -42.65 -48.00
N ARG A 3 17.27 -42.02 -47.66
CA ARG A 3 17.71 -40.63 -47.89
C ARG A 3 16.69 -39.55 -47.46
N ILE A 4 17.16 -38.66 -46.56
CA ILE A 4 16.65 -37.29 -46.23
C ILE A 4 15.59 -37.33 -45.10
N THR A 5 15.80 -36.77 -43.89
CA THR A 5 16.07 -35.36 -43.51
C THR A 5 16.70 -35.38 -42.09
N ARG A 6 17.95 -35.01 -41.77
CA ARG A 6 18.75 -33.76 -41.85
C ARG A 6 18.26 -32.61 -40.94
N LEU A 7 19.12 -32.25 -39.96
CA LEU A 7 19.41 -30.89 -39.46
C LEU A 7 18.32 -30.28 -38.53
N LEU A 8 18.57 -29.65 -37.38
CA LEU A 8 19.65 -28.77 -36.91
C LEU A 8 19.76 -28.85 -35.37
N VAL A 9 20.99 -28.96 -34.85
CA VAL A 9 21.33 -28.52 -33.50
C VAL A 9 21.71 -27.04 -33.63
N LEU A 10 20.92 -26.16 -33.04
CA LEU A 10 21.22 -24.73 -32.94
C LEU A 10 21.38 -24.41 -31.45
N ILE A 11 22.65 -24.36 -31.04
CA ILE A 11 23.08 -23.77 -29.77
C ILE A 11 22.96 -22.26 -29.96
N THR A 12 21.95 -21.65 -29.36
CA THR A 12 21.85 -20.20 -29.28
C THR A 12 22.26 -19.78 -27.88
N ALA A 13 23.48 -19.25 -27.77
CA ALA A 13 23.91 -18.52 -26.60
C ALA A 13 23.09 -17.23 -26.51
N LEU A 14 22.24 -17.13 -25.50
CA LEU A 14 21.51 -15.89 -25.18
C LEU A 14 22.38 -15.10 -24.20
N ALA A 15 23.12 -14.13 -24.74
CA ALA A 15 23.82 -13.13 -23.95
C ALA A 15 22.78 -12.14 -23.41
N VAL A 16 22.59 -12.15 -22.08
CA VAL A 16 21.78 -11.17 -21.37
C VAL A 16 22.54 -9.84 -21.37
N LEU A 17 22.07 -8.90 -22.19
CA LEU A 17 22.43 -7.48 -22.09
C LEU A 17 21.55 -6.86 -21.01
N ALA A 18 22.10 -6.70 -19.80
CA ALA A 18 21.55 -5.81 -18.80
C ALA A 18 21.84 -4.37 -19.25
N SER A 19 20.87 -3.70 -19.87
CA SER A 19 20.89 -2.25 -20.01
C SER A 19 20.32 -1.65 -18.72
N ALA A 20 21.21 -1.29 -17.81
CA ALA A 20 20.90 -0.44 -16.68
C ALA A 20 20.44 0.93 -17.22
N CYS A 21 19.22 1.34 -16.87
CA CYS A 21 18.82 2.74 -16.96
C CYS A 21 19.39 3.43 -15.70
N GLY A 22 20.71 3.65 -15.70
CA GLY A 22 21.42 4.43 -14.70
C GLY A 22 21.68 5.81 -15.24
N GLY A 23 20.95 6.81 -14.74
CA GLY A 23 21.30 8.22 -14.94
C GLY A 23 22.64 8.49 -14.26
N ALA A 24 23.60 8.99 -15.03
CA ALA A 24 24.92 9.35 -14.54
C ALA A 24 24.87 10.66 -13.76
N ASP A 25 25.49 10.64 -12.59
CA ASP A 25 26.01 11.80 -11.88
C ASP A 25 26.99 12.58 -12.77
N ASP A 26 27.00 13.92 -12.66
CA ASP A 26 28.23 14.66 -12.90
C ASP A 26 28.40 15.86 -11.95
N GLU A 27 29.66 15.96 -11.54
CA GLU A 27 30.43 16.74 -10.58
C GLU A 27 29.90 18.03 -9.90
N ALA A 28 30.22 18.08 -8.60
CA ALA A 28 30.43 19.28 -7.80
C ALA A 28 31.83 19.89 -8.00
N ALA A 29 31.96 21.22 -7.94
CA ALA A 29 33.15 21.90 -7.39
C ALA A 29 32.87 23.38 -7.01
N GLU A 30 33.02 23.67 -5.71
CA GLU A 30 33.58 24.84 -4.97
C GLU A 30 33.76 26.22 -5.66
N ALA A 31 33.75 27.40 -5.03
CA ALA A 31 33.54 28.03 -3.70
C ALA A 31 33.73 29.58 -3.98
N PRO A 32 33.88 30.55 -3.04
CA PRO A 32 33.80 30.55 -1.57
C PRO A 32 32.96 31.70 -0.94
N SER A 33 32.92 31.67 0.40
CA SER A 33 32.33 32.64 1.34
C SER A 33 33.04 33.99 1.43
N THR A 34 32.33 35.03 1.89
CA THR A 34 32.78 36.11 2.80
C THR A 34 31.54 36.82 3.36
N THR A 35 31.35 36.89 4.69
CA THR A 35 31.66 38.05 5.58
C THR A 35 30.69 39.22 5.30
N GLU A 36 29.85 39.72 6.22
CA GLU A 36 30.21 40.33 7.51
C GLU A 36 28.94 40.57 8.36
N ALA A 37 29.07 40.50 9.69
CA ALA A 37 28.10 41.04 10.64
C ALA A 37 28.31 42.56 10.79
N PRO A 38 27.36 43.30 11.41
CA PRO A 38 27.79 43.99 12.62
C PRO A 38 26.80 43.88 13.79
N VAL A 39 27.40 44.00 14.96
CA VAL A 39 26.83 44.08 16.32
C VAL A 39 26.72 45.54 16.79
N ALA A 40 26.01 45.69 17.92
CA ALA A 40 25.95 46.81 18.89
C ALA A 40 24.75 47.76 18.72
N SER A 41 24.07 48.26 19.76
CA SER A 41 24.14 48.07 21.22
C SER A 41 22.94 48.79 21.87
N ASP A 42 22.45 48.23 22.97
CA ASP A 42 21.97 48.84 24.23
C ASP A 42 21.13 50.14 24.29
N ALA A 43 20.02 50.09 25.03
CA ALA A 43 19.77 51.01 26.17
C ALA A 43 18.51 50.61 26.99
N ASP A 44 18.69 50.53 28.30
CA ASP A 44 17.70 50.40 29.37
C ASP A 44 16.67 51.54 29.44
N GLY A 45 15.53 51.27 30.09
CA GLY A 45 14.57 52.29 30.52
C GLY A 45 13.52 51.72 31.49
N ASP A 46 13.68 52.08 32.77
CA ASP A 46 12.90 51.68 33.95
C ASP A 46 11.39 52.00 33.93
N GLY A 47 10.62 51.12 34.60
CA GLY A 47 9.74 51.43 35.75
C GLY A 47 8.63 52.49 35.66
N GLU A 48 7.39 52.08 35.96
CA GLU A 48 6.58 52.52 37.14
C GLU A 48 5.04 52.40 36.88
N SER A 49 4.40 51.65 37.78
CA SER A 49 3.01 51.63 38.31
C SER A 49 1.84 52.40 37.65
N ALA A 50 0.65 51.77 37.59
CA ALA A 50 -0.43 51.93 38.58
C ALA A 50 -1.81 51.38 38.11
N GLU A 51 -2.69 51.20 39.10
CA GLU A 51 -3.89 50.36 39.23
C GLU A 51 -5.16 50.68 38.41
N THR A 52 -6.13 49.76 38.62
CA THR A 52 -7.61 49.90 38.66
C THR A 52 -8.31 49.66 37.32
N GLY A 53 -9.19 48.68 37.13
CA GLY A 53 -10.14 48.02 38.02
C GLY A 53 -11.55 48.41 37.56
N ASP A 54 -12.27 47.49 36.92
CA ASP A 54 -13.73 47.38 37.04
C ASP A 54 -14.29 46.09 36.44
N ALA A 55 -15.38 45.64 37.08
CA ALA A 55 -15.93 44.30 37.13
C ALA A 55 -16.97 43.99 36.01
N PRO A 56 -17.55 42.77 35.94
CA PRO A 56 -18.26 42.26 34.77
C PRO A 56 -19.76 42.59 34.79
N THR A 57 -20.35 42.84 33.62
CA THR A 57 -21.82 42.83 33.44
C THR A 57 -22.22 41.68 32.55
N THR A 58 -22.71 40.61 33.19
CA THR A 58 -23.47 39.52 32.58
C THR A 58 -24.86 40.02 32.20
N SER A 59 -25.18 40.00 30.90
CA SER A 59 -26.55 40.16 30.39
C SER A 59 -26.94 38.85 29.70
N ALA A 60 -27.77 38.05 30.37
CA ALA A 60 -28.30 36.81 29.81
C ALA A 60 -29.39 37.14 28.76
N ALA A 61 -29.14 36.77 27.51
CA ALA A 61 -30.15 36.75 26.44
C ALA A 61 -30.95 35.43 26.49
N PRO A 62 -32.24 35.42 26.11
CA PRO A 62 -33.03 34.19 26.09
C PRO A 62 -32.58 33.27 24.96
N THR A 63 -32.21 32.03 25.30
CA THR A 63 -31.87 30.99 24.34
C THR A 63 -33.15 30.46 23.68
N THR A 64 -33.38 30.83 22.42
CA THR A 64 -34.35 30.14 21.57
C THR A 64 -33.78 28.75 21.25
N THR A 65 -34.42 27.70 21.78
CA THR A 65 -34.15 26.32 21.37
C THR A 65 -34.69 26.12 19.95
N GLU A 66 -33.81 26.20 18.95
CA GLU A 66 -34.10 25.67 17.62
C GLU A 66 -34.21 24.14 17.69
N ALA A 67 -35.30 23.61 17.13
CA ALA A 67 -35.45 22.17 16.93
C ALA A 67 -34.34 21.67 15.99
N PRO A 68 -33.71 20.51 16.25
CA PRO A 68 -32.65 20.00 15.40
C PRO A 68 -33.20 19.75 14.00
N ALA A 69 -32.63 20.46 13.02
CA ALA A 69 -32.86 20.18 11.62
C ALA A 69 -32.39 18.75 11.32
N THR A 70 -33.29 17.91 10.85
CA THR A 70 -32.92 16.62 10.26
C THR A 70 -32.18 16.91 8.95
N THR A 71 -30.85 16.86 9.01
CA THR A 71 -30.02 16.87 7.80
C THR A 71 -30.25 15.54 7.09
N THR A 72 -31.03 15.56 6.01
CA THR A 72 -31.04 14.46 5.05
C THR A 72 -29.70 14.50 4.33
N THR A 73 -28.75 13.68 4.78
CA THR A 73 -27.46 13.51 4.12
C THR A 73 -27.71 12.90 2.75
N GLU A 74 -27.38 13.64 1.70
CA GLU A 74 -27.31 13.11 0.35
C GLU A 74 -26.38 11.88 0.35
N PRO A 75 -26.76 10.76 -0.28
CA PRO A 75 -25.88 9.61 -0.39
C PRO A 75 -24.55 10.04 -1.04
N PRO A 76 -23.40 9.54 -0.54
CA PRO A 76 -22.10 9.97 -1.05
C PRO A 76 -22.01 9.70 -2.55
N PRO A 77 -21.30 10.56 -3.31
CA PRO A 77 -21.08 10.34 -4.73
C PRO A 77 -20.39 8.98 -4.95
N PRO A 78 -20.66 8.30 -6.07
CA PRO A 78 -20.08 6.99 -6.30
C PRO A 78 -18.56 7.08 -6.43
N ALA A 79 -17.87 6.04 -5.94
CA ALA A 79 -16.41 5.98 -5.90
C ALA A 79 -15.82 6.01 -7.32
N ASN A 80 -14.81 6.86 -7.53
CA ASN A 80 -14.07 7.00 -8.78
C ASN A 80 -12.58 7.22 -8.48
N GLY A 81 -11.69 6.41 -9.04
CA GLY A 81 -10.24 6.54 -8.79
C GLY A 81 -9.40 5.37 -9.30
N VAL A 82 -8.10 5.59 -9.42
CA VAL A 82 -7.12 4.62 -9.92
C VAL A 82 -6.33 4.02 -8.76
N LEU A 83 -6.07 2.71 -8.84
CA LEU A 83 -5.31 1.92 -7.87
C LEU A 83 -3.93 1.60 -8.47
N VAL A 84 -2.85 1.97 -7.77
CA VAL A 84 -1.47 1.85 -8.26
C VAL A 84 -0.61 1.15 -7.23
N ALA A 85 0.12 0.12 -7.65
CA ALA A 85 1.19 -0.54 -6.88
C ALA A 85 2.57 -0.19 -7.46
N SER A 86 3.64 -0.67 -6.82
CA SER A 86 5.02 -0.53 -7.32
C SER A 86 5.21 -1.07 -8.74
N GLU A 87 4.45 -2.11 -9.11
CA GLU A 87 4.53 -2.75 -10.43
C GLU A 87 3.64 -2.07 -11.48
N GLY A 88 2.89 -1.02 -11.11
CA GLY A 88 2.05 -0.23 -11.98
C GLY A 88 0.57 -0.21 -11.57
N VAL A 89 -0.31 0.10 -12.53
CA VAL A 89 -1.75 0.21 -12.26
C VAL A 89 -2.35 -1.17 -12.01
N LEU A 90 -3.01 -1.36 -10.88
CA LEU A 90 -3.76 -2.58 -10.54
C LEU A 90 -5.15 -2.61 -11.21
N GLY A 91 -5.76 -1.43 -11.31
CA GLY A 91 -7.11 -1.24 -11.85
C GLY A 91 -7.65 0.14 -11.51
N TRP A 92 -8.94 0.35 -11.75
CA TRP A 92 -9.61 1.60 -11.41
C TRP A 92 -11.09 1.37 -11.11
N VAL A 93 -11.64 2.24 -10.27
CA VAL A 93 -13.06 2.26 -9.93
C VAL A 93 -13.73 3.36 -10.75
N VAL A 94 -14.82 3.03 -11.44
CA VAL A 94 -15.73 4.02 -12.07
C VAL A 94 -17.14 3.75 -11.58
N ASP A 95 -17.78 4.77 -11.03
CA ASP A 95 -19.13 4.69 -10.46
C ASP A 95 -19.33 3.49 -9.51
N GLY A 96 -18.31 3.20 -8.68
CA GLY A 96 -18.31 2.07 -7.75
C GLY A 96 -18.00 0.69 -8.35
N VAL A 97 -17.72 0.61 -9.65
CA VAL A 97 -17.36 -0.65 -10.34
C VAL A 97 -15.85 -0.72 -10.53
N LEU A 98 -15.21 -1.81 -10.07
CA LEU A 98 -13.79 -2.07 -10.28
C LEU A 98 -13.54 -2.68 -11.68
N PHE A 99 -12.59 -2.09 -12.40
CA PHE A 99 -12.08 -2.57 -13.68
C PHE A 99 -10.62 -3.03 -13.54
N ALA A 100 -10.30 -4.16 -14.16
CA ALA A 100 -8.94 -4.69 -14.22
C ALA A 100 -8.06 -3.89 -15.20
N ASN A 101 -6.74 -4.03 -15.06
CA ASN A 101 -5.73 -3.37 -15.89
C ASN A 101 -5.41 -4.09 -17.22
N ASP A 102 -6.31 -4.96 -17.70
CA ASP A 102 -6.01 -6.02 -18.67
C ASP A 102 -5.90 -5.57 -20.14
N ASN A 103 -6.31 -4.35 -20.50
CA ASN A 103 -5.90 -3.56 -21.68
C ASN A 103 -6.76 -2.27 -21.75
N GLY A 104 -6.32 -1.18 -21.11
CA GLY A 104 -7.06 0.08 -21.10
C GLY A 104 -6.18 1.28 -20.78
N VAL A 105 -6.71 2.48 -21.05
CA VAL A 105 -6.10 3.73 -20.59
C VAL A 105 -6.63 3.99 -19.19
N ALA A 106 -5.76 3.98 -18.20
CA ALA A 106 -6.14 4.34 -16.84
C ALA A 106 -6.75 5.77 -16.86
N PRO A 107 -7.91 6.00 -16.21
CA PRO A 107 -8.56 7.30 -16.17
C PRO A 107 -7.85 8.22 -15.17
N ALA A 108 -6.58 8.51 -15.44
CA ALA A 108 -5.71 9.37 -14.65
C ALA A 108 -5.00 10.40 -15.54
N ALA A 109 -4.60 11.50 -14.92
CA ALA A 109 -3.86 12.59 -15.54
C ALA A 109 -2.63 12.96 -14.72
N ALA A 110 -1.66 13.61 -15.38
CA ALA A 110 -0.54 14.22 -14.68
C ALA A 110 -1.06 15.25 -13.67
N GLY A 111 -0.58 15.15 -12.42
CA GLY A 111 -0.99 16.03 -11.34
C GLY A 111 -2.09 15.45 -10.44
N ASP A 112 -2.64 14.27 -10.76
CA ASP A 112 -3.57 13.59 -9.86
C ASP A 112 -2.88 13.23 -8.54
N GLU A 113 -3.58 13.47 -7.43
CA GLU A 113 -3.09 13.12 -6.09
C GLU A 113 -3.51 11.69 -5.73
N TYR A 114 -2.58 10.93 -5.16
CA TYR A 114 -2.78 9.56 -4.69
C TYR A 114 -2.54 9.51 -3.19
N ARG A 115 -3.52 8.98 -2.45
CA ARG A 115 -3.35 8.62 -1.04
C ARG A 115 -2.59 7.29 -0.98
N LEU A 116 -1.47 7.27 -0.26
CA LEU A 116 -0.64 6.08 -0.10
C LEU A 116 -1.15 5.25 1.07
N LEU A 117 -1.55 4.00 0.79
CA LEU A 117 -2.18 3.09 1.74
C LEU A 117 -1.22 2.01 2.19
N ARG A 118 -1.25 1.77 3.50
CA ARG A 118 -0.82 0.53 4.14
C ARG A 118 -1.99 -0.06 4.93
N PRO A 119 -1.94 -1.32 5.38
CA PRO A 119 -3.00 -1.89 6.21
C PRO A 119 -3.33 -1.05 7.46
N GLU A 120 -2.36 -0.33 8.01
CA GLU A 120 -2.51 0.54 9.18
C GLU A 120 -3.22 1.87 8.88
N GLY A 121 -3.38 2.24 7.61
CA GLY A 121 -4.03 3.48 7.20
C GLY A 121 -3.34 4.20 6.04
N VAL A 122 -3.75 5.45 5.84
CA VAL A 122 -3.08 6.37 4.91
C VAL A 122 -1.77 6.85 5.52
N THR A 123 -0.65 6.61 4.84
CA THR A 123 0.71 6.96 5.32
C THR A 123 1.27 8.22 4.68
N GLY A 124 0.65 8.70 3.60
CA GLY A 124 1.07 9.91 2.91
C GLY A 124 0.30 10.14 1.62
N THR A 125 0.81 11.06 0.80
CA THR A 125 0.29 11.34 -0.53
C THR A 125 1.42 11.41 -1.55
N ALA A 126 1.10 11.14 -2.81
CA ALA A 126 1.99 11.29 -3.95
C ALA A 126 1.25 11.98 -5.11
N VAL A 127 1.99 12.68 -5.96
CA VAL A 127 1.44 13.27 -7.19
C VAL A 127 1.85 12.39 -8.35
N GLY A 128 0.87 11.84 -9.06
CA GLY A 128 1.11 10.92 -10.17
C GLY A 128 1.48 11.64 -11.47
N PRO A 129 2.35 11.04 -12.31
CA PRO A 129 2.53 11.46 -13.69
C PRO A 129 1.33 11.07 -14.55
N ALA A 130 1.35 11.48 -15.83
CA ALA A 130 0.39 10.94 -16.80
C ALA A 130 0.65 9.43 -16.98
N PRO A 131 -0.41 8.61 -17.19
CA PRO A 131 -0.22 7.19 -17.44
C PRO A 131 0.62 6.93 -18.69
N GLU A 132 1.56 6.00 -18.58
CA GLU A 132 2.34 5.48 -19.69
C GLU A 132 2.00 4.01 -19.92
N LEU A 133 2.54 3.42 -20.99
CA LEU A 133 2.48 1.96 -21.15
C LEU A 133 3.72 1.35 -20.51
N GLY A 134 3.53 0.28 -19.73
CA GLY A 134 4.64 -0.45 -19.11
C GLY A 134 5.57 -1.09 -20.17
N CYS A 135 6.68 -1.70 -19.71
CA CYS A 135 7.75 -2.23 -20.57
C CYS A 135 7.30 -3.16 -21.72
N LEU A 136 6.16 -3.85 -21.57
CA LEU A 136 5.60 -4.74 -22.58
C LEU A 136 4.55 -4.07 -23.49
N GLY A 137 4.25 -2.80 -23.26
CA GLY A 137 3.39 -1.99 -24.12
C GLY A 137 1.88 -2.28 -24.00
N THR A 138 1.45 -3.07 -23.02
CA THR A 138 0.06 -3.56 -22.94
C THR A 138 -0.71 -3.08 -21.70
N THR A 139 -0.01 -2.77 -20.61
CA THR A 139 -0.64 -2.38 -19.35
C THR A 139 -0.34 -0.93 -19.03
N PRO A 140 -1.32 -0.17 -18.50
CA PRO A 140 -1.06 1.17 -18.01
C PRO A 140 -0.10 1.10 -16.82
N PHE A 141 0.83 2.05 -16.78
CA PHE A 141 1.87 2.16 -15.77
C PHE A 141 1.90 3.59 -15.24
N ILE A 142 1.93 3.72 -13.92
CA ILE A 142 2.07 4.98 -13.20
C ILE A 142 3.13 4.72 -12.14
N ASP A 143 4.22 5.46 -12.19
CA ASP A 143 5.25 5.47 -11.14
C ASP A 143 4.95 6.60 -10.16
N LEU A 144 4.60 6.24 -8.92
CA LEU A 144 4.35 7.21 -7.85
C LEU A 144 5.64 7.67 -7.14
N GLY A 145 6.81 7.17 -7.56
CA GLY A 145 8.09 7.47 -6.93
C GLY A 145 8.21 6.90 -5.52
N VAL A 146 7.44 5.87 -5.20
CA VAL A 146 7.46 5.21 -3.89
C VAL A 146 8.64 4.23 -3.82
N THR A 147 9.35 4.24 -2.70
CA THR A 147 10.49 3.34 -2.44
C THR A 147 10.19 2.48 -1.22
N ALA A 148 10.80 1.28 -1.18
CA ALA A 148 10.71 0.38 -0.04
C ALA A 148 12.04 0.38 0.72
N ASP A 149 11.98 0.44 2.04
CA ASP A 149 13.15 0.60 2.90
C ASP A 149 13.93 -0.70 3.11
N SER A 150 13.31 -1.86 2.88
CA SER A 150 13.92 -3.17 3.08
C SER A 150 13.20 -4.29 2.34
N TRP A 151 13.86 -5.45 2.21
CA TRP A 151 13.24 -6.70 1.77
C TRP A 151 12.63 -7.47 2.97
N PRO A 152 11.46 -8.11 2.86
CA PRO A 152 10.55 -8.08 1.71
C PRO A 152 9.98 -6.67 1.52
N TYR A 153 9.82 -6.27 0.26
CA TYR A 153 9.41 -4.91 -0.05
C TYR A 153 8.00 -4.63 0.45
N ASP A 154 7.86 -3.57 1.24
CA ASP A 154 6.60 -3.07 1.74
C ASP A 154 6.23 -1.79 0.96
N PHE A 155 5.78 -1.95 -0.28
CA PHE A 155 5.32 -0.83 -1.10
C PHE A 155 3.87 -0.46 -0.76
N PRO A 156 3.54 0.83 -0.54
CA PRO A 156 2.16 1.23 -0.34
C PRO A 156 1.37 1.14 -1.64
N ILE A 157 0.04 1.02 -1.53
CA ILE A 157 -0.87 1.13 -2.67
C ILE A 157 -1.33 2.58 -2.77
N GLY A 158 -1.13 3.22 -3.92
CA GLY A 158 -1.65 4.56 -4.21
C GLY A 158 -3.09 4.52 -4.70
N VAL A 159 -3.95 5.37 -4.14
CA VAL A 159 -5.36 5.48 -4.54
C VAL A 159 -5.74 6.94 -4.76
N SER A 160 -6.14 7.28 -5.99
CA SER A 160 -6.56 8.66 -6.35
C SER A 160 -8.02 8.97 -6.00
N GLY A 161 -8.75 7.98 -5.51
CA GLY A 161 -10.10 8.14 -5.02
C GLY A 161 -10.20 9.07 -3.81
N THR A 162 -11.40 9.60 -3.55
CA THR A 162 -11.73 10.41 -2.36
C THR A 162 -12.68 9.73 -1.37
N TRP A 163 -13.13 8.50 -1.68
CA TRP A 163 -14.01 7.74 -0.79
C TRP A 163 -13.27 7.27 0.47
N ASP A 164 -14.02 6.79 1.47
CA ASP A 164 -13.43 6.19 2.67
C ASP A 164 -12.72 4.89 2.31
N LEU A 165 -11.39 4.86 2.51
CA LEU A 165 -10.53 3.72 2.15
C LEU A 165 -10.48 2.66 3.25
N PHE A 166 -10.93 2.98 4.46
CA PHE A 166 -10.97 2.06 5.59
C PHE A 166 -12.36 2.11 6.24
N PRO A 167 -13.42 1.70 5.51
CA PRO A 167 -14.79 1.71 6.03
C PRO A 167 -14.95 0.80 7.26
N GLN A 168 -14.04 -0.15 7.43
CA GLN A 168 -13.93 -1.04 8.59
C GLN A 168 -12.52 -0.97 9.16
N ALA A 169 -12.40 -1.14 10.48
CA ALA A 169 -11.11 -1.11 11.14
C ALA A 169 -10.30 -2.38 10.81
N VAL A 170 -9.05 -2.19 10.39
CA VAL A 170 -8.11 -3.29 10.15
C VAL A 170 -7.13 -3.35 11.31
N GLU A 171 -7.03 -4.51 11.95
CA GLU A 171 -6.01 -4.81 12.95
C GLU A 171 -4.88 -5.61 12.30
N VAL A 172 -3.67 -5.03 12.28
CA VAL A 172 -2.44 -5.73 11.89
C VAL A 172 -1.93 -6.52 13.09
N MET A 173 -1.91 -7.85 12.97
CA MET A 173 -1.44 -8.74 14.02
C MET A 173 0.03 -9.14 13.80
N ALA A 174 0.68 -9.62 14.85
CA ALA A 174 2.06 -10.09 14.76
C ALA A 174 2.21 -11.31 13.82
N THR A 175 3.22 -11.31 12.97
CA THR A 175 3.58 -12.43 12.08
C THR A 175 4.14 -13.64 12.84
N GLU A 176 4.56 -13.45 14.09
CA GLU A 176 4.97 -14.52 15.01
C GLU A 176 3.80 -15.14 15.79
N ASN A 177 2.56 -14.87 15.38
CA ASN A 177 1.36 -15.43 16.03
C ASN A 177 1.29 -16.95 15.85
N GLN A 178 1.54 -17.67 16.95
CA GLN A 178 1.62 -19.13 16.96
C GLN A 178 0.33 -19.81 16.53
N THR A 179 -0.84 -19.24 16.83
CA THR A 179 -2.12 -19.80 16.37
C THR A 179 -2.18 -19.87 14.84
N TYR A 180 -1.77 -18.81 14.14
CA TYR A 180 -1.78 -18.79 12.68
C TYR A 180 -0.59 -19.49 12.05
N LYS A 181 0.54 -19.64 12.76
CA LYS A 181 1.62 -20.54 12.34
C LYS A 181 1.17 -22.01 12.37
N ASP A 182 0.48 -22.43 13.43
CA ASP A 182 -0.04 -23.79 13.55
C ASP A 182 -1.11 -24.08 12.49
N ILE A 183 -2.06 -23.15 12.27
CA ILE A 183 -3.07 -23.29 11.21
C ILE A 183 -2.43 -23.35 9.83
N THR A 184 -1.45 -22.49 9.56
CA THR A 184 -0.71 -22.50 8.29
C THR A 184 0.03 -23.83 8.11
N ARG A 185 0.66 -24.38 9.17
CA ARG A 185 1.34 -25.68 9.13
C ARG A 185 0.38 -26.80 8.73
N ASP A 186 -0.80 -26.83 9.36
CA ASP A 186 -1.82 -27.84 9.06
C ASP A 186 -2.30 -27.73 7.60
N LEU A 187 -2.51 -26.49 7.12
CA LEU A 187 -2.91 -26.22 5.73
C LEU A 187 -1.87 -26.67 4.71
N ILE A 188 -0.60 -26.30 4.89
CA ILE A 188 0.44 -26.66 3.91
C ILE A 188 0.80 -28.15 3.95
N ALA A 189 0.55 -28.83 5.07
CA ALA A 189 0.67 -30.28 5.15
C ALA A 189 -0.32 -31.01 4.24
N GLU A 190 -1.48 -30.42 3.94
CA GLU A 190 -2.42 -30.94 2.93
C GLU A 190 -1.80 -30.98 1.52
N PHE A 191 -0.82 -30.12 1.26
CA PHE A 191 -0.03 -30.09 0.02
C PHE A 191 1.26 -30.94 0.10
N GLY A 192 1.45 -31.71 1.18
CA GLY A 192 2.62 -32.55 1.37
C GLY A 192 3.87 -31.79 1.82
N ILE A 193 3.72 -30.55 2.29
CA ILE A 193 4.81 -29.73 2.79
C ILE A 193 4.89 -29.86 4.31
N ASP A 194 6.02 -30.33 4.82
CA ASP A 194 6.31 -30.40 6.25
C ASP A 194 7.23 -29.24 6.66
N ASP A 195 6.61 -28.14 7.09
CA ASP A 195 7.30 -26.98 7.61
C ASP A 195 6.92 -26.74 9.08
N PRO A 196 7.83 -27.00 10.03
CA PRO A 196 7.52 -26.87 11.45
C PRO A 196 7.38 -25.41 11.92
N ASP A 197 7.83 -24.42 11.15
CA ASP A 197 7.73 -23.01 11.52
C ASP A 197 7.42 -22.13 10.30
N PRO A 198 6.16 -22.14 9.81
CA PRO A 198 5.77 -21.36 8.64
C PRO A 198 6.04 -19.87 8.81
N GLN A 199 6.59 -19.24 7.78
CA GLN A 199 6.85 -17.80 7.78
C GLN A 199 5.57 -17.06 7.35
N LEU A 200 4.92 -16.40 8.31
CA LEU A 200 3.82 -15.49 8.03
C LEU A 200 4.39 -14.15 7.56
N LEU A 201 3.90 -13.64 6.45
CA LEU A 201 4.24 -12.31 5.94
C LEU A 201 3.24 -11.27 6.40
N GLN A 202 1.97 -11.66 6.58
CA GLN A 202 0.91 -10.75 6.98
C GLN A 202 -0.21 -11.50 7.70
N VAL A 203 -0.75 -10.88 8.75
CA VAL A 203 -1.94 -11.35 9.47
C VAL A 203 -2.82 -10.14 9.73
N LEU A 204 -3.95 -10.04 9.03
CA LEU A 204 -4.90 -8.95 9.15
C LEU A 204 -6.21 -9.46 9.73
N ARG A 205 -6.75 -8.77 10.73
CA ARG A 205 -8.07 -9.03 11.28
C ARG A 205 -9.00 -7.86 10.95
N VAL A 206 -10.16 -8.15 10.38
CA VAL A 206 -11.13 -7.14 9.92
C VAL A 206 -12.51 -7.80 9.78
N ASP A 207 -13.57 -7.06 10.10
CA ASP A 207 -14.95 -7.40 9.77
C ASP A 207 -15.26 -6.91 8.34
N LEU A 208 -14.99 -7.76 7.35
CA LEU A 208 -15.12 -7.42 5.92
C LEU A 208 -16.57 -7.13 5.53
N GLU A 209 -17.51 -7.85 6.15
CA GLU A 209 -18.93 -7.75 5.82
C GLU A 209 -19.67 -6.68 6.64
N GLY A 210 -19.08 -6.17 7.72
CA GLY A 210 -19.74 -5.26 8.65
C GLY A 210 -20.82 -5.95 9.49
N ASP A 211 -20.71 -7.27 9.73
CA ASP A 211 -21.69 -8.06 10.49
C ASP A 211 -21.33 -8.22 11.97
N GLY A 212 -20.19 -7.68 12.39
CA GLY A 212 -19.64 -7.74 13.73
C GLY A 212 -18.84 -9.01 14.02
N VAL A 213 -18.57 -9.85 13.02
CA VAL A 213 -17.70 -11.02 13.13
C VAL A 213 -16.45 -10.78 12.29
N ASP A 214 -15.28 -10.86 12.93
CA ASP A 214 -14.03 -10.64 12.20
C ASP A 214 -13.60 -11.87 11.39
N GLU A 215 -13.08 -11.59 10.19
CA GLU A 215 -12.26 -12.48 9.40
C GLU A 215 -10.79 -12.22 9.67
N VAL A 216 -9.96 -13.26 9.50
CA VAL A 216 -8.51 -13.13 9.50
C VAL A 216 -7.94 -13.58 8.17
N LEU A 217 -7.31 -12.64 7.46
CA LEU A 217 -6.54 -12.88 6.26
C LEU A 217 -5.09 -13.17 6.65
N VAL A 218 -4.55 -14.29 6.19
CA VAL A 218 -3.18 -14.69 6.45
C VAL A 218 -2.45 -14.89 5.13
N VAL A 219 -1.27 -14.30 5.03
CA VAL A 219 -0.31 -14.52 3.95
C VAL A 219 0.90 -15.21 4.54
N ALA A 220 1.29 -16.34 3.97
CA ALA A 220 2.49 -17.05 4.34
C ALA A 220 3.27 -17.48 3.09
N GLU A 221 4.58 -17.41 3.18
CA GLU A 221 5.46 -17.74 2.07
C GLU A 221 6.79 -18.29 2.58
N ARG A 222 7.31 -19.26 1.85
CA ARG A 222 8.70 -19.68 1.93
C ARG A 222 9.24 -19.95 0.54
N LEU A 223 10.28 -19.19 0.17
CA LEU A 223 11.09 -19.41 -1.02
C LEU A 223 12.52 -19.69 -0.59
N GLN A 224 12.95 -20.96 -0.60
CA GLN A 224 14.28 -21.37 -0.12
C GLN A 224 15.42 -20.72 -0.91
N ALA A 225 15.22 -20.50 -2.21
CA ALA A 225 16.20 -19.85 -3.08
C ALA A 225 16.14 -18.31 -3.02
N GLY A 226 15.22 -17.72 -2.26
CA GLY A 226 15.08 -16.27 -2.12
C GLY A 226 14.52 -15.54 -3.34
N GLY A 227 13.89 -16.24 -4.29
CA GLY A 227 13.26 -15.60 -5.45
C GLY A 227 12.66 -16.58 -6.46
N LEU A 228 12.04 -16.04 -7.52
CA LEU A 228 11.30 -16.80 -8.54
C LEU A 228 12.20 -17.70 -9.40
N ALA A 229 13.48 -17.36 -9.54
CA ALA A 229 14.46 -18.12 -10.31
C ALA A 229 15.10 -19.22 -9.45
N GLY A 230 14.34 -20.26 -9.13
CA GLY A 230 14.88 -21.42 -8.42
C GLY A 230 13.96 -22.05 -7.39
N ALA A 231 12.65 -22.05 -7.62
CA ALA A 231 11.70 -22.76 -6.77
C ALA A 231 12.21 -24.18 -6.46
N GLN A 232 12.21 -24.54 -5.18
CA GLN A 232 12.63 -25.83 -4.67
C GLN A 232 11.44 -26.61 -4.12
N ALA A 233 11.59 -27.93 -4.04
CA ALA A 233 10.61 -28.76 -3.35
C ALA A 233 10.43 -28.26 -1.90
N GLY A 234 9.18 -28.09 -1.48
CA GLY A 234 8.82 -27.52 -0.18
C GLY A 234 8.70 -25.99 -0.16
N ASP A 235 8.90 -25.30 -1.29
CA ASP A 235 8.55 -23.89 -1.40
C ASP A 235 7.03 -23.73 -1.50
N TYR A 236 6.52 -22.67 -0.88
CA TYR A 236 5.10 -22.36 -0.93
C TYR A 236 4.84 -20.86 -0.85
N SER A 237 3.69 -20.47 -1.39
CA SER A 237 3.01 -19.20 -1.09
C SER A 237 1.53 -19.52 -0.92
N ILE A 238 0.93 -19.08 0.18
CA ILE A 238 -0.47 -19.32 0.49
C ILE A 238 -1.12 -18.07 1.06
N VAL A 239 -2.34 -17.80 0.59
CA VAL A 239 -3.23 -16.77 1.11
C VAL A 239 -4.54 -17.43 1.48
N TYR A 240 -4.96 -17.28 2.73
CA TYR A 240 -6.24 -17.81 3.18
C TYR A 240 -6.97 -16.82 4.08
N LEU A 241 -8.30 -16.94 4.05
CA LEU A 241 -9.22 -16.19 4.90
C LEU A 241 -9.87 -17.17 5.88
N ARG A 242 -9.99 -16.76 7.15
CA ARG A 242 -10.60 -17.56 8.20
C ARG A 242 -11.60 -16.75 9.01
N LYS A 243 -12.84 -17.26 9.14
CA LYS A 243 -13.91 -16.69 9.97
C LYS A 243 -14.32 -17.72 11.02
N VAL A 244 -14.62 -17.27 12.25
CA VAL A 244 -15.13 -18.15 13.32
C VAL A 244 -16.51 -17.67 13.74
N ILE A 245 -17.52 -18.51 13.54
CA ILE A 245 -18.92 -18.20 13.88
C ILE A 245 -19.40 -19.19 14.92
N GLY A 246 -19.51 -18.75 16.18
CA GLY A 246 -19.79 -19.63 17.29
C GLY A 246 -18.71 -20.71 17.45
N ASN A 247 -19.05 -21.96 17.18
CA ASN A 247 -18.12 -23.10 17.24
C ASN A 247 -17.71 -23.62 15.85
N GLU A 248 -18.14 -22.96 14.78
CA GLU A 248 -17.82 -23.33 13.40
C GLU A 248 -16.64 -22.50 12.91
N VAL A 249 -15.66 -23.18 12.32
CA VAL A 249 -14.54 -22.54 11.62
C VAL A 249 -14.82 -22.62 10.14
N GLN A 250 -14.90 -21.45 9.50
CA GLN A 250 -14.96 -21.33 8.05
C GLN A 250 -13.59 -20.86 7.56
N GLN A 251 -13.04 -21.57 6.58
CA GLN A 251 -11.71 -21.31 6.06
C GLN A 251 -11.73 -21.46 4.55
N LEU A 252 -11.15 -20.48 3.86
CA LEU A 252 -11.08 -20.42 2.42
C LEU A 252 -9.64 -20.10 2.00
N VAL A 253 -9.02 -21.02 1.26
CA VAL A 253 -7.77 -20.72 0.57
C VAL A 253 -8.11 -19.86 -0.65
N LEU A 254 -7.64 -18.61 -0.64
CA LEU A 254 -7.85 -17.64 -1.73
C LEU A 254 -6.85 -17.86 -2.85
N HIS A 255 -5.62 -18.19 -2.49
CA HIS A 255 -4.55 -18.51 -3.43
C HIS A 255 -3.55 -19.48 -2.79
N HIS A 256 -2.97 -20.35 -3.60
CA HIS A 256 -1.79 -21.10 -3.21
C HIS A 256 -0.92 -21.44 -4.43
N SER A 257 0.37 -21.58 -4.17
CA SER A 257 1.37 -22.11 -5.09
C SER A 257 2.34 -22.96 -4.29
N THR A 258 2.64 -24.17 -4.77
CA THR A 258 3.49 -25.15 -4.06
C THR A 258 4.35 -25.90 -5.07
N LEU A 259 5.58 -26.27 -4.69
CA LEU A 259 6.48 -27.05 -5.53
C LEU A 259 7.05 -28.27 -4.79
#